data_AF-A0A932BBY5-F1
#
_entry.id   AF-A0A932BBY5-F1
#
_cell.length_a   1.000
_cell.length_b   1.000
_cell.length_c   1.000
_cell.angle_alpha   90.00
_cell.angle_beta   90.00
_cell.angle_gamma   90.00
#
_symmetry.space_group_name_H-M   'P 1'
#
loop_
_entity.id
_entity.type
_entity.pdbx_description
1 polymer ?
#
loop_
_entity_poly.entity_id
_entity_poly.type
_entity_poly.pdbx_seq_one_letter_code
_entity_poly.pdbx_strand_id
1 'polypeptide(L)'
;MPRFRPSGCGFEQSMQQVQRVEDFRQLLQVISSYVGRKVNPEEIKMDPYGMDPRNRWDTWAVILVDVGPIGFTNACLDPNFSPEQSQFSGLAPL
;
A
#
# COMPACT_ATOMS: atom_id res chain seq x y z
N MET A 1 -5.89 -11.18 7.46
CA MET A 1 -4.46 -11.22 7.09
C MET A 1 -4.20 -10.16 6.04
N PRO A 2 -3.25 -9.24 6.30
CA PRO A 2 -2.90 -8.19 5.36
C PRO A 2 -2.35 -8.72 4.04
N ARG A 3 -2.50 -7.94 2.97
CA ARG A 3 -2.08 -8.30 1.61
C ARG A 3 -1.52 -7.07 0.92
N PHE A 4 -0.51 -7.26 0.09
CA PHE A 4 0.05 -6.24 -0.79
C PHE A 4 -0.25 -6.56 -2.25
N ARG A 5 -0.62 -5.53 -3.01
CA ARG A 5 -0.89 -5.59 -4.44
C ARG A 5 -0.09 -4.50 -5.17
N PRO A 6 0.83 -4.83 -6.08
CA PRO A 6 1.61 -3.82 -6.81
C PRO A 6 0.73 -3.02 -7.80
N SER A 7 1.02 -1.72 -7.99
CA SER A 7 0.23 -0.83 -8.87
C SER A 7 0.80 -0.67 -10.30
N GLY A 8 1.95 -1.27 -10.63
CA GLY A 8 2.66 -1.00 -11.89
C GLY A 8 2.16 -1.74 -13.14
N CYS A 9 0.97 -2.35 -13.09
CA CYS A 9 0.38 -3.06 -14.22
C CYS A 9 -1.15 -2.97 -14.21
N GLY A 10 -1.80 -3.49 -15.27
CA GLY A 10 -3.27 -3.52 -15.36
C GLY A 10 -3.90 -4.27 -14.19
N PHE A 11 -5.16 -3.95 -13.87
CA PHE A 11 -5.85 -4.47 -12.67
C PHE A 11 -5.79 -6.00 -12.55
N GLU A 12 -6.07 -6.75 -13.61
CA GLU A 12 -6.06 -8.22 -13.57
C GLU A 12 -4.66 -8.79 -13.27
N GLN A 13 -3.63 -8.26 -13.92
CA GLN A 13 -2.23 -8.66 -13.69
C GLN A 13 -1.77 -8.29 -12.28
N SER A 14 -2.22 -7.14 -11.79
CA SER A 14 -1.96 -6.68 -10.43
C SER A 14 -2.60 -7.62 -9.40
N MET A 15 -3.84 -8.08 -9.64
CA MET A 15 -4.54 -9.03 -8.79
C MET A 15 -3.87 -10.42 -8.76
N GLN A 16 -3.22 -10.84 -9.85
CA GLN A 16 -2.44 -12.09 -9.88
C GLN A 16 -1.16 -12.02 -9.05
N GLN A 17 -0.66 -10.82 -8.78
CA GLN A 17 0.58 -10.57 -8.03
C GLN A 17 0.34 -10.21 -6.57
N VAL A 18 -0.88 -10.40 -6.06
CA VAL A 18 -1.20 -10.16 -4.66
C VAL A 18 -0.40 -11.10 -3.76
N GLN A 19 0.35 -10.54 -2.83
CA GLN A 19 1.12 -11.28 -1.85
C GLN A 19 0.53 -11.09 -0.45
N ARG A 20 0.54 -12.16 0.36
CA ARG A 20 0.20 -12.04 1.78
C ARG A 20 1.38 -11.39 2.51
N VAL A 21 1.08 -10.47 3.40
CA VAL A 21 2.08 -9.83 4.27
C VAL A 21 1.58 -9.85 5.71
N GLU A 22 2.45 -10.22 6.64
CA GLU A 22 2.15 -10.37 8.05
C GLU A 22 2.24 -9.03 8.78
N ASP A 23 3.27 -8.25 8.46
CA ASP A 23 3.58 -6.99 9.11
C ASP A 23 4.27 -5.99 8.16
N PHE A 24 4.64 -4.84 8.72
CA PHE A 24 5.34 -3.79 7.99
C PHE A 24 6.71 -4.20 7.46
N ARG A 25 7.45 -5.03 8.20
CA ARG A 25 8.80 -5.46 7.80
C ARG A 25 8.72 -6.36 6.57
N GLN A 26 7.76 -7.28 6.54
CA GLN A 26 7.53 -8.12 5.37
C GLN A 26 7.05 -7.29 4.18
N LEU A 27 6.20 -6.29 4.41
CA LEU A 27 5.81 -5.36 3.35
C LEU A 27 7.03 -4.66 2.74
N LEU A 28 7.95 -4.14 3.55
CA LEU A 28 9.19 -3.50 3.07
C LEU A 28 10.06 -4.46 2.25
N GLN A 29 10.13 -5.74 2.63
CA GLN A 29 10.86 -6.76 1.86
C GLN A 29 10.21 -6.97 0.48
N VAL A 30 8.88 -7.15 0.44
CA VAL A 30 8.15 -7.32 -0.82
C VAL A 30 8.31 -6.11 -1.73
N ILE A 31 8.20 -4.90 -1.17
CA ILE A 31 8.42 -3.66 -1.91
C ILE A 31 9.86 -3.56 -2.42
N SER A 32 10.84 -3.89 -1.59
CA SER A 32 12.25 -3.84 -1.98
C SER A 32 12.54 -4.77 -3.16
N SER A 33 11.98 -5.98 -3.15
CA SER A 33 12.07 -6.92 -4.28
C SER A 33 11.37 -6.39 -5.53
N TYR A 34 10.20 -5.75 -5.38
CA TYR A 34 9.44 -5.19 -6.50
C TYR A 34 10.12 -3.98 -7.15
N VAL A 35 10.68 -3.06 -6.35
CA VAL A 35 11.37 -1.86 -6.84
C VAL A 35 12.81 -2.17 -7.26
N GLY A 36 13.36 -3.32 -6.87
CA GLY A 36 14.71 -3.74 -7.23
C GLY A 36 15.82 -3.04 -6.43
N ARG A 37 15.48 -2.46 -5.27
CA ARG A 37 16.44 -1.86 -4.33
C ARG A 37 15.95 -2.00 -2.90
N LYS A 38 16.85 -1.87 -1.92
CA LYS A 38 16.44 -1.74 -0.52
C LYS A 38 15.60 -0.47 -0.33
N VAL A 39 14.47 -0.62 0.35
CA VAL A 39 13.58 0.47 0.75
C VAL A 39 13.52 0.51 2.28
N ASN A 40 13.75 1.68 2.85
CA ASN A 40 13.71 1.90 4.28
C ASN A 40 12.31 2.36 4.74
N PRO A 41 11.95 2.16 6.03
CA PRO A 41 10.70 2.62 6.63
C PRO A 41 10.31 4.06 6.29
N GLU A 42 11.26 5.00 6.42
CA GLU A 42 11.05 6.44 6.24
C GLU A 42 10.70 6.84 4.80
N GLU A 43 10.96 5.96 3.83
CA GLU A 43 10.62 6.18 2.43
C GLU A 43 9.18 5.79 2.11
N ILE A 44 8.49 5.08 3.02
CA ILE A 44 7.12 4.61 2.82
C ILE A 44 6.14 5.52 3.55
N LYS A 45 5.09 5.89 2.82
CA LYS A 45 3.87 6.47 3.36
C LYS A 45 2.69 5.56 3.05
N MET A 46 1.71 5.53 3.94
CA MET A 46 0.44 4.86 3.71
C MET A 46 -0.69 5.86 3.83
N ASP A 47 -1.49 5.95 2.79
CA ASP A 47 -2.68 6.81 2.77
C ASP A 47 -3.95 5.96 2.66
N PRO A 48 -5.01 6.27 3.41
CA PRO A 48 -6.32 5.69 3.18
C PRO A 48 -6.77 6.02 1.75
N TYR A 49 -7.15 4.99 1.01
CA TYR A 49 -7.64 5.12 -0.37
C TYR A 49 -9.15 4.85 -0.47
N GLY A 50 -9.73 4.17 0.52
CA GLY A 50 -11.15 3.79 0.56
C GLY A 50 -11.38 2.38 0.03
N MET A 51 -12.64 2.01 -0.21
CA MET A 51 -13.00 0.68 -0.70
C MET A 51 -12.86 0.59 -2.23
N ASP A 52 -12.11 -0.37 -2.76
CA ASP A 52 -12.12 -0.69 -4.20
C ASP A 52 -13.26 -1.68 -4.49
N PRO A 53 -14.32 -1.28 -5.21
CA PRO A 53 -15.50 -2.13 -5.41
C PRO A 53 -15.20 -3.35 -6.30
N ARG A 54 -14.11 -3.34 -7.07
CA ARG A 54 -13.76 -4.43 -8.00
C ARG A 54 -13.18 -5.65 -7.29
N ASN A 55 -12.48 -5.44 -6.17
CA ASN A 55 -11.90 -6.52 -5.35
C ASN A 55 -12.50 -6.59 -3.93
N ARG A 56 -13.40 -5.66 -3.57
CA ARG A 56 -14.06 -5.52 -2.26
C ARG A 56 -13.06 -5.43 -1.10
N TRP A 57 -11.97 -4.70 -1.29
CA TRP A 57 -11.00 -4.42 -0.22
C TRP A 57 -11.07 -2.97 0.25
N ASP A 58 -11.10 -2.79 1.57
CA ASP A 58 -10.66 -1.55 2.20
C ASP A 58 -9.20 -1.35 1.82
N THR A 59 -8.89 -0.26 1.14
CA THR A 59 -7.63 -0.08 0.44
C THR A 59 -6.86 1.07 1.06
N TRP A 60 -5.58 0.82 1.32
CA TRP A 60 -4.57 1.79 1.69
C TRP A 60 -3.57 1.86 0.55
N ALA A 61 -3.33 3.06 0.03
CA ALA A 61 -2.28 3.29 -0.96
C ALA A 61 -0.93 3.23 -0.26
N VAL A 62 -0.01 2.45 -0.81
CA VAL A 62 1.40 2.43 -0.39
C VAL A 62 2.18 3.31 -1.34
N ILE A 63 2.79 4.36 -0.80
CA ILE A 63 3.44 5.42 -1.55
C ILE A 63 4.92 5.45 -1.15
N LEU A 64 5.79 5.50 -2.15
CA LEU A 64 7.22 5.73 -1.95
C LEU A 64 7.47 7.24 -2.15
N VAL A 65 8.01 7.94 -1.15
CA VAL A 65 7.97 9.42 -1.00
C VAL A 65 8.44 10.20 -2.23
N ASP A 66 9.38 9.67 -3.02
CA ASP A 66 9.93 10.33 -4.22
C ASP A 66 9.59 9.65 -5.56
N VAL A 67 8.72 8.64 -5.53
CA VAL A 67 8.32 7.87 -6.73
C VAL A 67 6.80 7.92 -6.94
N GLY A 68 6.03 7.94 -5.87
CA GLY A 68 4.57 7.90 -5.91
C GLY A 68 3.99 6.52 -5.53
N PRO A 69 2.73 6.24 -5.88
CA PRO A 69 2.04 5.03 -5.48
C PRO A 69 2.65 3.77 -6.12
N ILE A 70 3.14 2.86 -5.29
CA ILE A 70 3.78 1.60 -5.72
C ILE A 70 2.87 0.38 -5.56
N GLY A 71 1.79 0.53 -4.80
CA GLY A 71 0.83 -0.54 -4.61
C GLY A 71 -0.23 -0.19 -3.59
N PHE A 72 -0.92 -1.22 -3.16
CA PHE A 72 -2.05 -1.13 -2.26
C PHE A 72 -1.97 -2.23 -1.21
N THR A 73 -2.38 -1.93 0.01
CA THR A 73 -2.60 -2.90 1.07
C THR A 73 -4.02 -2.82 1.61
N ASN A 74 -4.53 -3.90 2.19
CA ASN A 74 -5.88 -3.91 2.77
C ASN A 74 -5.94 -3.56 4.26
N ALA A 75 -4.83 -3.08 4.82
CA ALA A 75 -4.71 -2.60 6.19
C ALA A 75 -3.55 -1.60 6.28
N CYS A 76 -3.65 -0.60 7.15
CA CYS A 76 -2.48 0.22 7.51
C CYS A 76 -1.49 -0.65 8.28
N LEU A 77 -0.29 -0.83 7.73
CA LEU A 77 0.77 -1.63 8.35
C LEU A 77 1.89 -0.75 8.91
N ASP A 78 1.98 0.52 8.54
CA ASP A 78 2.99 1.43 9.06
C ASP A 78 2.82 1.62 10.58
N PRO A 79 3.81 1.23 11.41
CA PRO A 79 3.74 1.36 12.86
C PRO A 79 3.78 2.81 13.34
N ASN A 80 4.22 3.75 12.51
CA ASN A 80 4.31 5.18 12.84
C ASN A 80 3.13 5.98 12.28
N PHE A 81 2.13 5.31 11.72
CA PHE A 81 1.00 5.99 11.10
C PHE A 81 0.26 6.88 12.10
N SER A 82 0.17 8.17 11.76
CA SER A 82 -0.74 9.11 12.40
C SER A 82 -1.83 9.51 11.39
N PRO A 83 -3.13 9.38 11.75
CA PRO A 83 -4.24 9.80 10.87
C PRO A 83 -4.12 11.24 10.36
N GLU A 84 -3.46 12.12 11.12
CA GLU A 84 -3.29 13.54 10.80
C GLU A 84 -2.37 13.78 9.60
N GLN A 85 -1.55 12.81 9.20
CA GLN A 85 -0.62 12.92 8.08
C GLN A 85 -1.26 12.62 6.72
N SER A 86 -2.53 12.18 6.70
CA SER A 86 -3.21 11.80 5.47
C SER A 86 -3.64 13.01 4.64
N GLN A 87 -2.85 13.34 3.61
CA GLN A 87 -3.11 14.46 2.69
C GLN A 87 -4.11 14.13 1.57
N PHE A 88 -4.50 12.86 1.42
CA PHE A 88 -5.50 12.39 0.44
C PHE A 88 -6.87 12.09 1.06
N SER A 89 -7.26 12.83 2.09
CA SER A 89 -8.62 12.79 2.65
C SER A 89 -9.63 13.49 1.72
N GLY A 90 -9.75 13.00 0.48
CA GLY A 90 -10.73 13.40 -0.52
C GLY A 90 -11.94 12.46 -0.61
N LEU A 91 -12.05 11.47 0.27
CA LEU A 91 -13.26 10.66 0.43
C LEU A 91 -13.63 10.63 1.90
N ALA A 92 -14.63 11.46 2.21
CA ALA A 92 -15.30 11.61 3.48
C ALA A 92 -15.76 10.26 4.08
N PRO A 93 -15.92 10.19 5.42
CA PRO A 93 -16.56 9.05 6.06
C PRO A 93 -18.00 8.87 5.54
N LEU A 94 -18.39 7.63 5.26
CA LEU A 94 -19.79 7.21 5.26
C LEU A 94 -20.19 6.82 6.69
#